data_AF-A0A6B3M032-F1
#
_entry.id   AF-A0A6B3M032-F1
#
_cell.length_a   1.000
_cell.length_b   1.000
_cell.length_c   1.000
_cell.angle_alpha   90.00
_cell.angle_beta   90.00
_cell.angle_gamma   90.00
#
_symmetry.space_group_name_H-M   'P 1'
#
loop_
_entity.id
_entity.type
_entity.pdbx_description
1 polymer ?
#
loop_
_entity_poly.entity_id
_entity_poly.type
_entity_poly.pdbx_seq_one_letter_code
_entity_poly.pdbx_strand_id
1 'polypeptide(L)'
;MPNKPTIWTIGAWVFGILVILIGVLNLFLVHPVPGVAYLLISLVFLPPSNAWFRRKFGFSFPLLVKIVLGVVLIMFTLGVSDLGDMIDKL
;
A
#
# COMPACT_ATOMS: atom_id res chain seq x y z
N MET A 1 8.13 -8.36 26.22
CA MET A 1 9.53 -8.31 25.74
C MET A 1 9.58 -7.32 24.59
N PRO A 2 10.39 -6.23 24.64
CA PRO A 2 10.52 -5.35 23.49
C PRO A 2 11.18 -6.14 22.36
N ASN A 3 10.41 -6.39 21.32
CA ASN A 3 10.85 -7.15 20.16
C ASN A 3 11.91 -6.31 19.44
N LYS A 4 13.17 -6.76 19.38
CA LYS A 4 14.21 -6.04 18.65
C LYS A 4 13.72 -5.82 17.22
N PRO A 5 13.72 -4.58 16.69
CA PRO A 5 13.25 -4.33 15.34
C PRO A 5 14.13 -5.12 14.37
N THR A 6 13.54 -6.15 13.76
CA THR A 6 14.21 -6.95 12.74
C THR A 6 14.25 -6.14 11.44
N ILE A 7 15.26 -6.38 10.60
CA ILE A 7 15.41 -5.66 9.32
C ILE A 7 14.16 -5.76 8.43
N TRP A 8 13.46 -6.90 8.51
CA TRP A 8 12.17 -7.13 7.87
C TRP A 8 11.06 -6.20 8.38
N THR A 9 11.03 -5.95 9.69
CA THR A 9 10.05 -5.07 10.32
C THR A 9 10.30 -3.62 9.91
N ILE A 10 11.57 -3.22 9.85
CA ILE A 10 11.99 -1.89 9.39
C ILE A 10 11.61 -1.70 7.93
N GLY A 11 11.93 -2.67 7.06
CA GLY A 11 11.56 -2.62 5.64
C GLY A 11 10.04 -2.52 5.43
N ALA A 12 9.25 -3.26 6.21
CA ALA A 12 7.79 -3.20 6.16
C ALA A 12 7.24 -1.83 6.60
N TRP A 13 7.84 -1.21 7.62
CA TRP A 13 7.50 0.15 8.04
C TRP A 13 7.83 1.19 6.97
N VAL A 14 9.05 1.15 6.45
CA VAL A 14 9.50 2.08 5.39
C VAL A 14 8.60 1.96 4.17
N PHE A 15 8.37 0.74 3.68
CA PHE A 15 7.51 0.51 2.53
C PHE A 15 6.06 0.94 2.79
N GLY A 16 5.49 0.58 3.94
CA GLY A 16 4.13 0.99 4.32
C GLY A 16 3.96 2.51 4.36
N ILE A 17 4.92 3.25 4.95
CA ILE A 17 4.90 4.71 4.99
C ILE A 17 5.00 5.29 3.57
N LEU A 18 5.85 4.72 2.72
CA LEU A 18 6.03 5.16 1.34
C LEU A 18 4.73 5.01 0.54
N VAL A 19 4.03 3.88 0.67
CA VAL A 19 2.73 3.64 0.02
C VAL A 19 1.66 4.59 0.57
N ILE A 20 1.67 4.90 1.87
CA ILE A 20 0.77 5.91 2.44
C ILE A 20 1.02 7.27 1.80
N LEU A 21 2.28 7.73 1.73
CA LEU A 21 2.64 9.00 1.12
C LEU A 21 2.18 9.07 -0.34
N ILE A 22 2.44 8.02 -1.12
CA ILE A 22 1.98 7.92 -2.52
C ILE A 22 0.44 7.98 -2.58
N GLY A 23 -0.26 7.29 -1.68
CA GLY A 23 -1.72 7.31 -1.62
C GLY A 23 -2.30 8.67 -1.30
N VAL A 24 -1.73 9.36 -0.30
CA VAL A 24 -2.10 10.74 0.06
C VAL A 24 -1.84 11.67 -1.12
N LEU A 25 -0.65 11.63 -1.71
CA LEU A 25 -0.31 12.49 -2.85
C LEU A 25 -1.23 12.25 -4.03
N ASN A 26 -1.53 10.98 -4.37
CA ASN A 26 -2.46 10.67 -5.46
C ASN A 26 -3.90 11.10 -5.17
N LEU A 27 -4.33 11.10 -3.90
CA LEU A 27 -5.65 11.59 -3.51
C LEU A 27 -5.80 13.09 -3.81
N PHE A 28 -4.73 13.87 -3.61
CA PHE A 28 -4.74 15.33 -3.78
C PHE A 28 -4.30 15.82 -5.15
N LEU A 29 -3.39 15.12 -5.83
CA LEU A 29 -2.72 15.59 -7.05
C LEU A 29 -3.17 14.88 -8.33
N VAL A 30 -3.77 13.69 -8.23
CA VAL A 30 -4.07 12.86 -9.41
C VAL A 30 -5.54 12.48 -9.46
N HIS A 31 -5.94 11.47 -8.67
CA HIS A 31 -7.33 11.03 -8.61
C HIS A 31 -7.67 10.40 -7.26
N PRO A 32 -8.88 10.66 -6.73
CA PRO A 32 -9.29 10.16 -5.44
C PRO A 32 -9.39 8.62 -5.40
N VAL A 33 -9.81 7.99 -6.50
CA VAL A 33 -10.02 6.54 -6.58
C VAL A 33 -8.72 5.73 -6.35
N PRO A 34 -7.64 5.91 -7.15
CA PRO A 34 -6.37 5.24 -6.89
C PRO A 34 -5.74 5.68 -5.56
N GLY A 35 -5.90 6.96 -5.16
CA GLY A 35 -5.43 7.43 -3.84
C GLY A 35 -6.00 6.64 -2.68
N VAL A 36 -7.33 6.42 -2.64
CA VAL A 36 -7.98 5.59 -1.60
C VAL A 36 -7.52 4.14 -1.67
N ALA A 37 -7.38 3.57 -2.88
CA ALA A 37 -6.89 2.20 -3.05
C ALA A 37 -5.48 2.01 -2.46
N TYR A 38 -4.57 2.95 -2.72
CA TYR A 38 -3.21 2.93 -2.16
C TYR A 38 -3.21 3.03 -0.64
N LEU A 39 -4.06 3.89 -0.07
CA LEU A 39 -4.20 4.00 1.38
C LEU A 39 -4.69 2.69 2.01
N LEU A 40 -5.70 2.05 1.43
CA LEU A 40 -6.20 0.75 1.91
C LEU A 40 -5.14 -0.35 1.81
N ILE A 41 -4.40 -0.39 0.70
CA ILE A 41 -3.34 -1.38 0.47
C ILE A 41 -2.17 -1.17 1.44
N SER A 42 -1.82 0.08 1.78
CA SER A 42 -0.74 0.38 2.73
C SER A 42 -0.95 -0.28 4.11
N LEU A 43 -2.21 -0.42 4.54
CA LEU A 43 -2.58 -1.11 5.78
C LEU A 43 -2.17 -2.59 5.74
N VAL A 44 -2.05 -3.22 4.58
CA VAL A 44 -1.60 -4.62 4.46
C VAL A 44 -0.09 -4.78 4.71
N PHE A 45 0.68 -3.72 4.48
CA PHE A 45 2.13 -3.73 4.66
C PHE A 45 2.54 -3.39 6.09
N LEU A 46 1.74 -2.61 6.80
CA LEU A 46 2.03 -2.18 8.17
C LEU A 46 2.03 -3.34 9.18
N PRO A 47 3.10 -3.51 9.98
CA PRO A 47 3.15 -4.49 11.07
C PRO A 47 1.97 -4.45 12.07
N PRO A 48 1.50 -3.27 12.55
CA PRO A 48 0.37 -3.22 13.48
C PRO A 48 -0.94 -3.73 12.88
N SER A 49 -1.21 -3.43 11.61
CA SER A 49 -2.38 -3.93 10.90
C SER A 49 -2.32 -5.44 10.74
N ASN A 50 -1.16 -6.00 10.42
CA ASN A 50 -0.96 -7.45 10.37
C ASN A 50 -1.28 -8.12 11.72
N ALA A 51 -0.87 -7.51 12.84
CA ALA A 51 -1.20 -8.01 14.17
C ALA A 51 -2.70 -7.90 14.49
N TRP A 52 -3.35 -6.82 14.03
CA TRP A 52 -4.79 -6.63 14.19
C TRP A 52 -5.60 -7.63 13.37
N PHE A 53 -5.26 -7.85 12.10
CA PHE A 53 -5.88 -8.86 11.23
C PHE A 53 -5.72 -10.26 11.79
N ARG A 54 -4.54 -10.60 12.30
CA ARG A 54 -4.30 -11.90 12.92
C ARG A 54 -5.15 -12.10 14.18
N ARG A 55 -5.37 -11.06 14.97
CA ARG A 55 -6.24 -11.12 16.16
C ARG A 55 -7.72 -11.20 15.82
N LYS A 56 -8.18 -10.49 14.79
CA LYS A 56 -9.60 -10.39 14.46
C LYS A 56 -10.09 -11.49 13.52
N PHE A 57 -9.27 -11.89 12.56
CA PHE A 57 -9.63 -12.86 11.52
C PHE A 57 -8.84 -14.16 11.58
N GLY A 58 -7.85 -14.28 12.47
CA GLY A 58 -7.04 -15.49 12.62
C GLY A 58 -6.02 -15.74 11.50
N PHE A 59 -6.02 -14.95 10.43
CA PHE A 59 -5.08 -15.06 9.32
C PHE A 59 -4.08 -13.90 9.28
N SER A 60 -2.89 -14.18 8.76
CA SER A 60 -1.89 -13.19 8.39
C SER A 60 -1.75 -13.15 6.87
N PHE A 61 -1.58 -11.97 6.30
CA PHE A 61 -1.35 -11.84 4.85
C PHE A 61 -0.09 -12.61 4.43
N PRO A 62 -0.21 -13.60 3.52
CA PRO A 62 0.92 -14.33 2.98
C PRO A 62 1.90 -13.38 2.30
N LEU A 63 3.18 -13.71 2.31
CA LEU A 63 4.21 -12.93 1.61
C LEU A 63 3.85 -12.74 0.12
N LEU A 64 3.31 -13.78 -0.51
CA LEU A 64 2.88 -13.74 -1.91
C LEU A 64 1.82 -12.67 -2.16
N VAL A 65 0.83 -12.52 -1.27
CA VAL A 65 -0.23 -11.51 -1.39
C VAL A 65 0.36 -10.11 -1.31
N LYS A 66 1.34 -9.90 -0.42
CA LYS A 66 2.05 -8.62 -0.30
C LYS A 66 2.85 -8.29 -1.56
N ILE A 67 3.50 -9.28 -2.17
CA ILE A 67 4.25 -9.10 -3.42
C ILE A 67 3.30 -8.75 -4.56
N VAL A 68 2.20 -9.49 -4.72
CA VAL A 68 1.19 -9.21 -5.76
C VAL A 68 0.61 -7.82 -5.58
N LEU A 69 0.26 -7.42 -4.35
CA LEU A 69 -0.21 -6.06 -4.07
C LEU A 69 0.84 -5.01 -4.42
N GLY A 70 2.13 -5.25 -4.13
CA GLY A 70 3.22 -4.36 -4.51
C GLY A 70 3.35 -4.20 -6.04
N VAL A 71 3.23 -5.28 -6.80
CA VAL A 71 3.25 -5.23 -8.27
C VAL A 71 2.04 -4.47 -8.81
N VAL A 72 0.84 -4.73 -8.27
CA VAL A 72 -0.39 -4.03 -8.64
C VAL A 72 -0.27 -2.54 -8.34
N LEU A 73 0.31 -2.15 -7.20
CA LEU A 73 0.59 -0.74 -6.88
C LEU A 73 1.46 -0.08 -7.95
N ILE A 74 2.57 -0.73 -8.34
CA ILE A 74 3.49 -0.20 -9.35
C ILE A 74 2.77 -0.06 -10.70
N MET A 75 2.06 -1.11 -11.11
CA MET A 75 1.27 -1.12 -12.34
C MET A 75 0.21 -0.01 -12.35
N PHE A 76 -0.48 0.22 -11.24
CA PHE A 76 -1.43 1.30 -11.10
C PHE A 76 -0.75 2.67 -11.12
N THR A 77 0.40 2.85 -10.47
CA THR A 77 1.13 4.13 -10.54
C THR A 77 1.60 4.46 -11.94
N LEU A 78 1.98 3.45 -12.74
CA LEU A 78 2.36 3.62 -14.12
C LEU A 78 1.14 3.79 -15.05
N GLY A 79 0.08 2.99 -14.84
CA GLY A 79 -1.13 2.99 -15.67
C GLY A 79 -2.06 4.19 -15.42
N VAL A 80 -2.08 4.75 -14.20
CA VAL A 80 -2.84 5.98 -13.92
C VAL A 80 -2.23 7.18 -14.65
N SER A 81 -0.93 7.17 -14.96
CA SER A 81 -0.31 8.19 -15.82
C SER A 81 -0.93 8.20 -17.22
N ASP A 82 -1.30 7.03 -17.74
CA ASP A 82 -1.91 6.88 -19.08
C ASP A 82 -3.44 7.16 -19.04
N LEU A 83 -4.10 6.83 -17.92
CA LEU A 83 -5.53 7.15 -17.71
C LEU A 83 -5.78 8.66 -17.53
N GLY A 84 -4.86 9.39 -16.87
CA GLY A 84 -4.94 10.84 -16.73
C GLY A 84 -4.91 11.54 -18.09
N ASP A 85 -3.99 11.13 -18.97
CA ASP A 85 -3.86 11.66 -20.34
C ASP A 85 -5.08 11.37 -21.24
N MET A 86 -5.84 10.30 -20.96
CA MET A 86 -7.09 9.99 -21.66
C MET A 86 -8.28 10.81 -21.16
N ILE A 87 -8.34 11.14 -19.87
CA ILE A 87 -9.41 11.96 -19.28
C ILE A 87 -9.29 13.43 -19.71
N ASP A 88 -8.07 13.96 -19.83
CA ASP A 88 -7.84 15.36 -20.26
C ASP A 88 -8.18 15.65 -21.73
N LYS A 89 -8.39 14.60 -22.55
CA LYS A 89 -8.71 14.73 -23.99
C LYS A 89 -10.21 14.71 -24.30
N LEU A 90 -11.09 14.65 -23.31
CA LEU A 90 -12.55 14.62 -23.47
C LEU A 90 -13.17 15.98 -23.12
#